data_AF-A0A1H4Q1L7-F1
#
_entry.id   AF-A0A1H4Q1L7-F1
#
_cell.length_a   1.000
_cell.length_b   1.000
_cell.length_c   1.000
_cell.angle_alpha   90.00
_cell.angle_beta   90.00
_cell.angle_gamma   90.00
#
_symmetry.space_group_name_H-M   'P 1'
#
loop_
_entity.id
_entity.type
_entity.pdbx_description
1 polymer ?
#
loop_
_entity_poly.entity_id
_entity_poly.type
_entity_poly.pdbx_seq_one_letter_code
_entity_poly.pdbx_strand_id
1 'polypeptide(L)'
;MRLLTGLTLAALTASAAVTPAGARIPQGCFARDYTADHLAKTPKQHIAALRISLGPDPWGNGFISAIVTGRFSDQGRARSEGFSKHSFRQAAFCGESGGKTTCQVECDGGNFTIRSARGDSLEIETSSFTLEVPDVGDETGCGGLSDLAEAGSAKTIYRLTRAPASACPPWE
;
A
#
# COMPACT_ATOMS: atom_id res chain seq x y z
N MET A 1 -50.41 47.59 39.06
CA MET A 1 -49.03 47.62 38.55
C MET A 1 -48.65 46.20 38.19
N ARG A 2 -48.74 45.81 36.91
CA ARG A 2 -48.49 44.43 36.44
C ARG A 2 -47.06 44.36 35.89
N LEU A 3 -46.20 43.57 36.54
CA LEU A 3 -44.86 43.23 36.06
C LEU A 3 -44.98 42.09 35.04
N LEU A 4 -44.55 42.34 33.80
CA LEU A 4 -44.41 41.34 32.74
C LEU A 4 -42.96 40.86 32.74
N THR A 5 -42.72 39.65 33.25
CA THR A 5 -41.42 38.98 33.19
C THR A 5 -41.30 38.27 31.84
N GLY A 6 -40.51 38.83 30.93
CA GLY A 6 -40.17 38.21 29.65
C GLY A 6 -39.12 37.11 29.84
N LEU A 7 -39.45 35.89 29.42
CA LEU A 7 -38.55 34.74 29.43
C LEU A 7 -37.92 34.58 28.04
N THR A 8 -36.66 34.99 27.89
CA THR A 8 -35.87 34.80 26.66
C THR A 8 -35.30 33.38 26.64
N LEU A 9 -35.79 32.56 25.71
CA LEU A 9 -35.32 31.20 25.48
C LEU A 9 -34.11 31.21 24.54
N ALA A 10 -32.90 31.02 25.08
CA ALA A 10 -31.68 30.89 24.29
C ALA A 10 -31.57 29.44 23.76
N ALA A 11 -31.71 29.26 22.43
CA ALA A 11 -31.52 27.98 21.78
C ALA A 11 -30.02 27.71 21.59
N LEU A 12 -29.47 26.76 22.37
CA LEU A 12 -28.14 26.21 22.17
C LEU A 12 -28.15 25.30 20.93
N THR A 13 -27.56 25.76 19.82
CA THR A 13 -27.24 24.91 18.68
C THR A 13 -26.00 24.07 19.01
N ALA A 14 -26.21 22.79 19.33
CA ALA A 14 -25.13 21.83 19.50
C ALA A 14 -24.55 21.45 18.12
N SER A 15 -23.41 22.04 17.75
CA SER A 15 -22.62 21.59 16.61
C SER A 15 -22.02 20.22 16.93
N ALA A 16 -22.53 19.16 16.32
CA ALA A 16 -21.89 17.86 16.36
C ALA A 16 -20.54 17.95 15.61
N ALA A 17 -19.45 17.95 16.36
CA ALA A 17 -18.12 17.80 15.79
C ALA A 17 -18.01 16.40 15.18
N VAL A 18 -18.00 16.33 13.84
CA VAL A 18 -17.60 15.12 13.12
C VAL A 18 -16.10 14.96 13.37
N THR A 19 -15.73 14.06 14.27
CA THR A 19 -14.34 13.61 14.34
C THR A 19 -14.00 12.94 13.01
N PRO A 20 -12.94 13.36 12.29
CA PRO A 20 -12.45 12.55 11.19
C PRO A 20 -12.15 11.18 11.77
N ALA A 21 -12.73 10.13 11.19
CA ALA A 21 -12.35 8.78 11.52
C ALA A 21 -10.83 8.70 11.34
N GLY A 22 -10.09 8.65 12.45
CA GLY A 22 -8.65 8.46 12.44
C GLY A 22 -8.39 7.27 11.54
N ALA A 23 -7.56 7.46 10.52
CA ALA A 23 -7.30 6.39 9.58
C ALA A 23 -6.88 5.16 10.40
N ARG A 24 -7.54 4.04 10.13
CA ARG A 24 -7.05 2.76 10.61
C ARG A 24 -6.38 2.17 9.40
N ILE A 25 -5.12 1.80 9.55
CA ILE A 25 -4.38 1.09 8.50
C ILE A 25 -5.22 -0.14 8.10
N PRO A 26 -5.66 -0.26 6.83
CA PRO A 26 -6.53 -1.34 6.42
C PRO A 26 -5.82 -2.67 6.65
N GLN A 27 -6.55 -3.66 7.13
CA GLN A 27 -6.00 -4.98 7.43
C GLN A 27 -6.46 -6.02 6.39
N GLY A 28 -5.64 -7.05 6.22
CA GLY A 28 -5.90 -8.21 5.37
C GLY A 28 -5.11 -8.21 4.06
N CYS A 29 -5.48 -9.15 3.18
CA CYS A 29 -4.83 -9.36 1.90
C CYS A 29 -5.52 -8.59 0.79
N PHE A 30 -4.73 -7.95 -0.07
CA PHE A 30 -5.16 -7.29 -1.29
C PHE A 30 -4.30 -7.76 -2.46
N ALA A 31 -4.93 -8.08 -3.59
CA ALA A 31 -4.25 -8.63 -4.75
C ALA A 31 -4.68 -7.98 -6.05
N ARG A 32 -3.79 -8.03 -7.03
CA ARG A 32 -4.05 -7.65 -8.42
C ARG A 32 -3.29 -8.59 -9.36
N ASP A 33 -4.01 -9.18 -10.30
CA ASP A 33 -3.45 -9.92 -11.42
C ASP A 33 -3.73 -9.18 -12.72
N TYR A 34 -2.72 -9.06 -13.56
CA TYR A 34 -2.84 -8.46 -14.88
C TYR A 34 -2.86 -9.57 -15.94
N THR A 35 -3.92 -9.57 -16.75
CA THR A 35 -4.07 -10.55 -17.83
C THR A 35 -3.05 -10.28 -18.94
N ALA A 36 -2.79 -11.29 -19.78
CA ALA A 36 -1.94 -11.12 -20.96
C ALA A 36 -2.44 -9.99 -21.87
N ASP A 37 -3.76 -9.89 -22.08
CA ASP A 37 -4.38 -8.82 -22.87
C ASP A 37 -4.16 -7.42 -22.29
N HIS A 38 -4.13 -7.30 -20.96
CA HIS A 38 -3.80 -6.03 -20.29
C HIS A 38 -2.32 -5.70 -20.52
N LEU A 39 -1.42 -6.65 -20.24
CA LEU A 39 0.02 -6.45 -20.38
C LEU A 39 0.43 -6.11 -21.81
N ALA A 40 -0.19 -6.73 -22.82
CA ALA A 40 0.03 -6.41 -24.23
C ALA A 40 -0.28 -4.94 -24.57
N LYS A 41 -1.22 -4.32 -23.84
CA LYS A 41 -1.61 -2.90 -24.02
C LYS A 41 -0.77 -1.95 -23.16
N THR A 42 -0.02 -2.46 -22.19
CA THR A 42 0.81 -1.67 -21.27
C THR A 42 2.28 -2.11 -21.34
N PRO A 43 2.98 -1.98 -22.49
CA PRO A 43 4.30 -2.58 -22.72
C PRO A 43 5.42 -2.14 -21.76
N LYS A 44 5.22 -1.02 -21.04
CA LYS A 44 6.15 -0.53 -20.00
C LYS A 44 5.89 -1.12 -18.62
N GLN A 45 4.73 -1.74 -18.41
CA GLN A 45 4.32 -2.32 -17.15
C GLN A 45 5.16 -3.58 -16.86
N HIS A 46 5.93 -3.57 -15.78
CA HIS A 46 6.83 -4.65 -15.39
C HIS A 46 6.26 -5.55 -14.29
N ILE A 47 5.16 -5.16 -13.63
CA ILE A 47 4.45 -6.00 -12.65
C ILE A 47 3.33 -6.79 -13.32
N ALA A 48 3.35 -8.12 -13.21
CA ALA A 48 2.27 -9.00 -13.70
C ALA A 48 1.29 -9.39 -12.60
N ALA A 49 1.77 -9.46 -11.37
CA ALA A 49 0.99 -9.84 -10.19
C ALA A 49 1.52 -9.06 -8.99
N LEU A 50 0.62 -8.47 -8.19
CA LEU A 50 0.94 -7.77 -6.96
C LEU A 50 0.03 -8.24 -5.84
N ARG A 51 0.58 -8.44 -4.65
CA ARG A 51 -0.11 -8.80 -3.42
C ARG A 51 0.45 -7.97 -2.28
N ILE A 52 -0.44 -7.53 -1.39
CA ILE A 52 -0.10 -6.76 -0.21
C ILE A 52 -0.89 -7.35 0.95
N SER A 53 -0.18 -7.92 1.92
CA SER A 53 -0.74 -8.29 3.22
C SER A 53 -0.46 -7.16 4.20
N LEU A 54 -1.51 -6.59 4.79
CA LEU A 54 -1.41 -5.59 5.84
C LEU A 54 -1.88 -6.21 7.16
N GLY A 55 -0.99 -6.21 8.16
CA GLY A 55 -1.23 -6.93 9.40
C GLY A 55 -0.29 -6.52 10.52
N PRO A 56 -0.49 -7.02 11.75
CA PRO A 56 0.52 -6.94 12.80
C PRO A 56 1.87 -7.43 12.28
N ASP A 57 2.93 -6.75 12.69
CA ASP A 57 4.31 -7.18 12.43
C ASP A 57 4.52 -8.65 12.82
N PRO A 58 5.02 -9.50 11.91
CA PRO A 58 5.14 -10.94 12.17
C PRO A 58 6.13 -11.27 13.29
N TRP A 59 7.05 -10.37 13.61
CA TRP A 59 8.00 -10.52 14.72
C TRP A 59 7.48 -9.96 16.05
N GLY A 60 6.24 -9.46 16.10
CA GLY A 60 5.59 -9.05 17.33
C GLY A 60 6.06 -7.71 17.89
N ASN A 61 6.67 -6.85 17.06
CA ASN A 61 7.20 -5.55 17.48
C ASN A 61 6.13 -4.49 17.80
N GLY A 62 4.83 -4.84 17.70
CA GLY A 62 3.71 -3.94 17.99
C GLY A 62 3.39 -2.94 16.87
N PHE A 63 4.10 -2.99 15.75
CA PHE A 63 3.82 -2.19 14.55
C PHE A 63 2.86 -2.91 13.59
N ILE A 64 2.32 -2.16 12.63
CA ILE A 64 1.67 -2.74 11.45
C ILE A 64 2.73 -2.85 10.36
N SER A 65 2.78 -4.00 9.69
CA SER A 65 3.65 -4.25 8.55
C SER A 65 2.83 -4.42 7.27
N ALA A 66 3.48 -4.14 6.15
CA ALA A 66 3.05 -4.55 4.82
C ALA A 66 4.03 -5.60 4.29
N ILE A 67 3.51 -6.76 3.96
CA ILE A 67 4.24 -7.77 3.18
C ILE A 67 3.80 -7.64 1.73
N VAL A 68 4.72 -7.20 0.88
CA VAL A 68 4.50 -7.00 -0.56
C VAL A 68 5.16 -8.15 -1.31
N THR A 69 4.37 -8.90 -2.07
CA THR A 69 4.87 -10.00 -2.90
C THR A 69 4.24 -9.95 -4.28
N GLY A 70 4.84 -10.67 -5.22
CA GLY A 70 4.26 -10.75 -6.56
C GLY A 70 5.20 -11.36 -7.56
N ARG A 71 4.91 -11.07 -8.83
CA ARG A 71 5.67 -11.56 -9.96
C ARG A 71 5.85 -10.48 -11.00
N PHE A 72 7.06 -10.39 -11.52
CA PHE A 72 7.35 -9.56 -12.67
C PHE A 72 6.69 -10.12 -13.95
N SER A 73 6.36 -9.22 -14.85
CA SER A 73 6.01 -9.53 -16.23
C SER A 73 7.27 -9.83 -17.04
N ASP A 74 7.06 -10.21 -18.30
CA ASP A 74 8.12 -10.42 -19.29
C ASP A 74 8.19 -9.20 -20.22
N GLN A 75 8.26 -7.99 -19.65
CA GLN A 75 8.33 -6.72 -20.37
C GLN A 75 8.71 -5.58 -19.41
N GLY A 76 8.78 -4.35 -19.91
CA GLY A 76 9.12 -3.18 -19.10
C GLY A 76 10.50 -3.27 -18.43
N ARG A 77 10.60 -2.65 -17.26
CA ARG A 77 11.80 -2.59 -16.42
C ARG A 77 12.36 -3.97 -16.07
N ALA A 78 11.50 -4.92 -15.71
CA ALA A 78 11.91 -6.28 -15.34
C ALA A 78 12.65 -6.99 -16.47
N ARG A 79 12.35 -6.69 -17.74
CA ARG A 79 13.14 -7.22 -18.86
C ARG A 79 14.52 -6.57 -18.98
N SER A 80 14.61 -5.25 -18.82
CA SER A 80 15.91 -4.56 -18.89
C SER A 80 16.83 -4.89 -17.71
N GLU A 81 16.26 -5.16 -16.54
CA GLU A 81 16.99 -5.49 -15.32
C GLU A 81 17.29 -7.00 -15.19
N GLY A 82 16.77 -7.84 -16.10
CA GLY A 82 17.02 -9.29 -16.10
C GLY A 82 16.13 -10.09 -15.14
N PHE A 83 15.08 -9.49 -14.58
CA PHE A 83 14.16 -10.13 -13.63
C PHE A 83 12.84 -10.60 -14.26
N SER A 84 12.81 -10.82 -15.57
CA SER A 84 11.58 -11.23 -16.26
C SER A 84 11.00 -12.51 -15.66
N LYS A 85 9.71 -12.45 -15.30
CA LYS A 85 8.95 -13.56 -14.68
C LYS A 85 9.44 -14.00 -13.29
N HIS A 86 10.49 -13.40 -12.72
CA HIS A 86 10.90 -13.67 -11.35
C HIS A 86 9.82 -13.20 -10.36
N SER A 87 9.78 -13.88 -9.21
CA SER A 87 9.04 -13.41 -8.05
C SER A 87 9.80 -12.28 -7.37
N PHE A 88 9.08 -11.46 -6.60
CA PHE A 88 9.68 -10.46 -5.73
C PHE A 88 9.00 -10.47 -4.37
N ARG A 89 9.72 -9.96 -3.36
CA ARG A 89 9.19 -9.71 -2.03
C ARG A 89 9.75 -8.43 -1.43
N GLN A 90 9.04 -7.85 -0.48
CA GLN A 90 9.50 -6.74 0.34
C GLN A 90 8.64 -6.61 1.60
N ALA A 91 9.27 -6.28 2.73
CA ALA A 91 8.58 -5.89 3.95
C ALA A 91 8.66 -4.37 4.14
N ALA A 92 7.62 -3.78 4.71
CA ALA A 92 7.59 -2.35 5.02
C ALA A 92 6.84 -2.09 6.33
N PHE A 93 7.32 -1.13 7.11
CA PHE A 93 6.68 -0.69 8.35
C PHE A 93 5.68 0.41 8.07
N CYS A 94 4.43 0.19 8.48
CA CYS A 94 3.35 1.10 8.23
C CYS A 94 3.07 1.97 9.45
N GLY A 95 3.00 3.28 9.22
CA GLY A 95 2.67 4.28 10.22
C GLY A 95 1.75 5.35 9.67
N GLU A 96 1.19 6.14 10.57
CA GLU A 96 0.36 7.29 10.21
C GLU A 96 1.05 8.59 10.60
N SER A 97 1.11 9.51 9.66
CA SER A 97 1.63 10.85 9.90
C SER A 97 0.92 11.86 9.00
N GLY A 98 0.49 12.99 9.58
CA GLY A 98 -0.19 14.05 8.83
C GLY A 98 -1.47 13.60 8.11
N GLY A 99 -2.19 12.62 8.68
CA GLY A 99 -3.42 12.06 8.10
C GLY A 99 -3.19 11.14 6.89
N LYS A 100 -1.95 10.70 6.65
CA LYS A 100 -1.60 9.73 5.62
C LYS A 100 -1.02 8.47 6.26
N THR A 101 -1.43 7.33 5.73
CA THR A 101 -0.80 6.05 6.05
C THR A 101 0.31 5.79 5.04
N THR A 102 1.54 5.62 5.52
CA THR A 102 2.72 5.34 4.70
C THR A 102 3.38 4.08 5.21
N CYS A 103 3.76 3.20 4.30
CA CYS A 103 4.53 1.99 4.59
C CYS A 103 5.92 2.15 3.99
N GLN A 104 6.95 2.13 4.83
CA GLN A 104 8.33 2.44 4.49
C GLN A 104 9.22 1.19 4.61
N VAL A 105 10.06 0.99 3.59
CA VAL A 105 11.11 -0.02 3.58
C VAL A 105 12.30 0.51 4.37
N GLU A 106 13.00 -0.38 5.08
CA GLU A 106 14.24 -0.02 5.77
C GLU A 106 15.36 0.38 4.79
N CYS A 107 16.43 0.96 5.35
CA CYS A 107 17.65 1.32 4.61
C CYS A 107 17.38 2.21 3.38
N ASP A 108 16.47 3.18 3.54
CA ASP A 108 16.09 4.11 2.49
C ASP A 108 15.51 3.44 1.22
N GLY A 109 14.97 2.22 1.33
CA GLY A 109 14.31 1.49 0.24
C GLY A 109 12.97 2.08 -0.23
N GLY A 110 12.71 3.35 0.11
CA GLY A 110 11.52 4.10 -0.27
C GLY A 110 10.26 3.67 0.48
N ASN A 111 9.11 4.01 -0.09
CA ASN A 111 7.81 3.82 0.56
C ASN A 111 6.67 3.71 -0.46
N PHE A 112 5.51 3.28 0.02
CA PHE A 112 4.23 3.59 -0.63
C PHE A 112 3.30 4.28 0.36
N THR A 113 2.42 5.14 -0.16
CA THR A 113 1.34 5.78 0.60
C THR A 113 0.01 5.16 0.22
N ILE A 114 -0.83 4.86 1.21
CA ILE A 114 -2.22 4.44 0.96
C ILE A 114 -3.03 5.69 0.61
N ARG A 115 -3.48 5.78 -0.65
CA ARG A 115 -4.30 6.89 -1.15
C ARG A 115 -5.77 6.71 -0.79
N SER A 116 -6.26 5.48 -0.84
CA SER A 116 -7.61 5.14 -0.41
C SER A 116 -7.74 3.67 -0.03
N ALA A 117 -8.59 3.40 0.95
CA ALA A 117 -9.02 2.07 1.34
C ALA A 117 -10.53 2.12 1.60
N ARG A 118 -11.33 1.64 0.63
CA ARG A 118 -12.80 1.72 0.67
C ARG A 118 -13.41 0.39 0.25
N GLY A 119 -14.17 -0.23 1.16
CA GLY A 119 -14.72 -1.56 0.96
C GLY A 119 -13.60 -2.56 0.66
N ASP A 120 -13.64 -3.13 -0.55
CA ASP A 120 -12.67 -4.10 -1.03
C ASP A 120 -11.57 -3.50 -1.91
N SER A 121 -11.53 -2.18 -2.10
CA SER A 121 -10.51 -1.53 -2.92
C SER A 121 -9.41 -0.90 -2.07
N LEU A 122 -8.16 -1.18 -2.44
CA LEU A 122 -6.96 -0.51 -1.92
C LEU A 122 -6.25 0.20 -3.06
N GLU A 123 -5.99 1.50 -2.91
CA GLU A 123 -5.13 2.27 -3.82
C GLU A 123 -3.87 2.71 -3.09
N ILE A 124 -2.71 2.36 -3.65
CA ILE A 124 -1.39 2.80 -3.17
C ILE A 124 -0.68 3.63 -4.22
N GLU A 125 0.16 4.56 -3.79
CA GLU A 125 1.11 5.29 -4.64
C GLU A 125 2.52 5.00 -4.17
N THR A 126 3.37 4.50 -5.08
CA THR A 126 4.78 4.21 -4.78
C THR A 126 5.64 5.47 -4.81
N SER A 127 6.73 5.43 -4.05
CA SER A 127 7.79 6.43 -4.04
C SER A 127 9.12 5.70 -3.80
N SER A 128 9.79 5.34 -4.90
CA SER A 128 11.07 4.61 -4.88
C SER A 128 11.05 3.32 -4.06
N PHE A 129 9.94 2.58 -4.07
CA PHE A 129 9.75 1.39 -3.24
C PHE A 129 10.53 0.21 -3.82
N THR A 130 11.64 -0.14 -3.21
CA THR A 130 12.55 -1.18 -3.71
C THR A 130 12.04 -2.58 -3.39
N LEU A 131 12.30 -3.52 -4.29
CA LEU A 131 11.84 -4.90 -4.24
C LEU A 131 13.04 -5.85 -4.23
N GLU A 132 13.03 -6.81 -3.33
CA GLU A 132 13.96 -7.93 -3.35
C GLU A 132 13.51 -8.94 -4.41
N VAL A 133 14.47 -9.58 -5.06
CA VAL A 133 14.24 -10.65 -6.04
C VAL A 133 14.93 -11.89 -5.50
N PRO A 134 14.20 -12.80 -4.83
CA PRO A 134 14.78 -14.01 -4.27
C PRO A 134 15.57 -14.80 -5.31
N ASP A 135 16.64 -15.46 -4.86
CA ASP A 135 17.55 -16.25 -5.70
C ASP A 135 18.34 -15.44 -6.74
N VAL A 136 18.28 -14.10 -6.68
CA VAL A 136 19.01 -13.21 -7.57
C VAL A 136 19.76 -12.17 -6.74
N GLY A 137 21.06 -12.03 -6.98
CA GLY A 137 21.91 -11.08 -6.26
C GLY A 137 22.38 -11.59 -4.90
N ASP A 138 23.08 -10.72 -4.17
CA ASP A 138 23.55 -10.98 -2.81
C ASP A 138 22.46 -10.55 -1.82
N GLU A 139 21.87 -11.51 -1.11
CA GLU A 139 20.84 -11.26 -0.08
C GLU A 139 21.40 -10.63 1.20
N THR A 140 22.72 -10.37 1.28
CA THR A 140 23.35 -9.79 2.48
C THR A 140 23.17 -8.27 2.61
N GLY A 141 22.54 -7.62 1.62
CA GLY A 141 22.29 -6.18 1.61
C GLY A 141 20.84 -5.80 1.87
N CYS A 142 20.63 -4.77 2.69
CA CYS A 142 19.33 -4.11 2.86
C CYS A 142 19.16 -3.08 1.73
N GLY A 143 18.63 -3.54 0.59
CA GLY A 143 18.47 -2.71 -0.60
C GLY A 143 17.91 -3.53 -1.75
N GLY A 144 16.62 -3.39 -2.03
CA GLY A 144 15.98 -4.11 -3.13
C GLY A 144 16.65 -3.85 -4.47
N LEU A 145 16.51 -4.81 -5.39
CA LEU A 145 17.19 -4.84 -6.68
C LEU A 145 16.41 -4.14 -7.80
N SER A 146 15.12 -3.92 -7.61
CA SER A 146 14.23 -3.26 -8.56
C SER A 146 13.30 -2.28 -7.85
N ASP A 147 12.70 -1.34 -8.57
CA ASP A 147 11.70 -0.40 -8.05
C ASP A 147 10.31 -0.86 -8.50
N LEU A 148 9.36 -0.93 -7.56
CA LEU A 148 7.96 -1.25 -7.84
C LEU A 148 7.31 -0.24 -8.80
N ALA A 149 7.83 0.98 -8.92
CA ALA A 149 7.36 1.97 -9.90
C ALA A 149 7.65 1.55 -11.35
N GLU A 150 6.64 1.71 -12.20
CA GLU A 150 6.70 1.32 -13.60
C GLU A 150 7.73 2.09 -14.40
N ALA A 151 8.27 1.45 -15.45
CA ALA A 151 9.39 1.99 -16.22
C ALA A 151 9.10 3.42 -16.74
N GLY A 152 10.00 4.35 -16.45
CA GLY A 152 9.88 5.76 -16.84
C GLY A 152 8.88 6.57 -15.99
N SER A 153 8.35 6.00 -14.90
CA SER A 153 7.53 6.70 -13.92
C SER A 153 8.29 6.84 -12.61
N ALA A 154 8.31 8.03 -12.03
CA ALA A 154 8.86 8.23 -10.68
C ALA A 154 7.97 7.63 -9.58
N LYS A 155 6.68 7.44 -9.90
CA LYS A 155 5.66 6.90 -9.01
C LYS A 155 4.67 6.08 -9.82
N THR A 156 4.06 5.08 -9.20
CA THR A 156 2.96 4.33 -9.80
C THR A 156 1.81 4.20 -8.81
N ILE A 157 0.59 4.37 -9.31
CA ILE A 157 -0.62 4.11 -8.54
C ILE A 157 -1.09 2.70 -8.88
N TYR A 158 -1.12 1.82 -7.88
CA TYR A 158 -1.70 0.48 -7.99
C TYR A 158 -3.05 0.44 -7.31
N ARG A 159 -4.04 -0.15 -7.99
CA ARG A 159 -5.32 -0.50 -7.40
C ARG A 159 -5.41 -2.01 -7.24
N LEU A 160 -5.61 -2.45 -6.00
CA LEU A 160 -5.77 -3.84 -5.61
C LEU A 160 -7.18 -4.08 -5.08
N THR A 161 -7.60 -5.34 -5.08
CA THR A 161 -8.88 -5.76 -4.53
C THR A 161 -8.64 -6.72 -3.36
N ARG A 162 -9.48 -6.66 -2.33
CA ARG A 162 -9.45 -7.60 -1.21
C ARG A 162 -9.48 -9.02 -1.74
N ALA A 163 -8.61 -9.85 -1.18
CA ALA A 163 -8.49 -11.26 -1.52
C ALA A 163 -8.54 -12.13 -0.25
N PRO A 164 -8.82 -13.43 -0.37
CA PRO A 164 -8.65 -14.38 0.72
C PRO A 164 -7.21 -14.35 1.25
N ALA A 165 -7.02 -14.64 2.54
CA ALA A 165 -5.68 -14.68 3.15
C ALA A 165 -4.72 -15.63 2.41
N SER A 166 -5.22 -16.72 1.83
CA SER A 166 -4.42 -17.67 1.04
C SER A 166 -3.80 -17.07 -0.23
N ALA A 167 -4.25 -15.90 -0.70
CA ALA A 167 -3.65 -15.20 -1.82
C ALA A 167 -2.39 -14.40 -1.42
N CYS A 168 -2.22 -14.12 -0.13
CA CYS A 168 -1.03 -13.48 0.44
C CYS A 168 -0.38 -14.47 1.41
N PRO A 169 0.41 -15.44 0.92
CA PRO A 169 1.11 -16.35 1.82
C PRO A 169 1.99 -15.55 2.80
N PRO A 170 2.21 -16.08 4.01
CA PRO A 170 3.12 -15.47 4.97
C PRO A 170 4.54 -15.36 4.39
N TRP A 171 5.39 -14.59 5.05
CA TRP A 171 6.80 -14.52 4.70
C TRP A 171 7.44 -15.90 4.88
N GLU A 172 7.84 -16.54 3.77
CA GLU A 172 8.60 -17.79 3.72
C GLU A 172 10.03 -17.51 3.25
#